data_AF-A0A9Q4I175-F1
#
_entry.id   AF-A0A9Q4I175-F1
#
_cell.length_a   1.000
_cell.length_b   1.000
_cell.length_c   1.000
_cell.angle_alpha   90.00
_cell.angle_beta   90.00
_cell.angle_gamma   90.00
#
_symmetry.space_group_name_H-M   'P 1'
#
loop_
_entity.id
_entity.type
_entity.pdbx_description
1 polymer ?
#
loop_
_entity_poly.entity_id
_entity_poly.type
_entity_poly.pdbx_seq_one_letter_code
_entity_poly.pdbx_strand_id
1 'polypeptide(L)'
;MDMKDRVEFVALTKEEIESMIAKAALAGASVAAETMEKAYRKEQKELKDRRLHNTRLLLRNYRMLKESCSKAVYSKTREEKSTAEVMEDIMSMKGSDGVIVNSIKESAERTSIIIAHIDKMLDVYRVFCSKCGEKEKRQYKVVKAMYMTKEAASVPELSKRFGVSKVTIYDDIKAAEERLSALFFGINGLKFSS
;
A
#
# COMPACT_ATOMS: atom_id res chain seq x y z
N MET A 1 -11.88 -28.39 58.03
CA MET A 1 -12.83 -27.26 58.17
C MET A 1 -13.55 -27.14 56.84
N ASP A 2 -14.75 -27.71 56.75
CA ASP A 2 -15.61 -27.62 55.57
C ASP A 2 -16.23 -26.23 55.48
N MET A 3 -15.82 -25.45 54.47
CA MET A 3 -16.61 -24.32 54.01
C MET A 3 -17.83 -24.89 53.26
N LYS A 4 -18.95 -25.04 53.96
CA LYS A 4 -20.25 -25.24 53.30
C LYS A 4 -20.55 -23.99 52.48
N ASP A 5 -20.52 -24.12 51.15
CA ASP A 5 -21.03 -23.10 50.23
C ASP A 5 -22.47 -22.75 50.62
N ARG A 6 -22.68 -21.52 51.11
CA ARG A 6 -24.01 -20.99 51.35
C ARG A 6 -24.63 -20.61 50.01
N VAL A 7 -25.71 -21.28 49.64
CA VAL A 7 -26.50 -20.93 48.45
C VAL A 7 -27.47 -19.81 48.84
N GLU A 8 -27.35 -18.65 48.20
CA GLU A 8 -28.31 -17.54 48.30
C GLU A 8 -29.31 -17.62 47.14
N PHE A 9 -30.60 -17.52 47.46
CA PHE A 9 -31.68 -17.48 46.46
C PHE A 9 -32.07 -16.03 46.17
N VAL A 10 -32.10 -15.66 44.89
CA VAL A 10 -32.57 -14.37 44.40
C VAL A 10 -33.82 -14.60 43.55
N ALA A 11 -34.92 -13.91 43.86
CA ALA A 11 -36.14 -13.95 43.07
C ALA A 11 -36.18 -12.76 42.10
N LEU A 12 -36.39 -13.03 40.81
CA LEU A 12 -36.54 -12.02 39.76
C LEU A 12 -37.87 -12.25 39.03
N THR A 13 -38.52 -11.16 38.64
CA THR A 13 -39.68 -11.18 37.75
C THR A 13 -39.28 -11.56 36.33
N LYS A 14 -40.25 -12.01 35.53
CA LYS A 14 -40.04 -12.30 34.11
C LYS A 14 -39.48 -11.08 33.36
N GLU A 15 -40.01 -9.90 33.66
CA GLU A 15 -39.60 -8.62 33.04
C GLU A 15 -38.15 -8.26 33.39
N GLU A 16 -37.71 -8.50 34.62
CA GLU A 16 -36.31 -8.29 35.04
C GLU A 16 -35.36 -9.25 34.32
N ILE A 17 -35.74 -10.52 34.16
CA ILE A 17 -34.96 -11.51 33.41
C ILE A 17 -34.84 -11.12 31.93
N GLU A 18 -35.95 -10.76 31.29
CA GLU A 18 -35.97 -10.32 29.89
C GLU A 18 -35.14 -9.04 29.70
N SER A 19 -35.24 -8.08 30.62
CA SER A 19 -34.42 -6.85 30.62
C SER A 19 -32.92 -7.15 30.76
N MET A 20 -32.54 -8.08 31.64
CA MET A 20 -31.15 -8.51 31.80
C MET A 20 -30.61 -9.18 30.53
N ILE A 21 -31.39 -10.09 29.92
CA ILE A 21 -31.02 -10.75 28.66
C ILE A 21 -30.86 -9.73 27.54
N ALA A 22 -31.81 -8.80 27.40
CA ALA A 22 -31.76 -7.76 26.39
C ALA A 22 -30.53 -6.85 26.57
N LYS A 23 -30.23 -6.42 27.79
CA LYS A 23 -29.03 -5.61 28.10
C LYS A 23 -27.74 -6.37 27.81
N ALA A 24 -27.66 -7.64 28.18
CA ALA A 24 -26.50 -8.48 27.91
C ALA A 24 -26.30 -8.69 26.40
N ALA A 25 -27.38 -8.97 25.65
CA ALA A 25 -27.33 -9.13 24.20
C ALA A 25 -26.90 -7.84 23.50
N LEU A 26 -27.47 -6.68 23.90
CA LEU A 26 -27.09 -5.38 23.37
C LEU A 26 -25.63 -5.03 23.67
N ALA A 27 -25.16 -5.27 24.91
CA ALA A 27 -23.77 -5.04 25.27
C ALA A 27 -22.82 -5.94 24.46
N GLY A 28 -23.16 -7.22 24.31
CA GLY A 28 -22.40 -8.17 23.48
C GLY A 28 -22.34 -7.75 22.01
N ALA A 29 -23.48 -7.37 21.42
CA ALA A 29 -23.57 -6.90 20.04
C ALA A 29 -22.77 -5.60 19.81
N SER A 30 -22.84 -4.65 20.76
CA SER A 30 -22.08 -3.40 20.69
C SER A 30 -20.57 -3.66 20.70
N VAL A 31 -20.10 -4.50 21.63
CA VAL A 31 -18.67 -4.86 21.70
C VAL A 31 -18.22 -5.61 20.44
N ALA A 32 -19.05 -6.52 19.92
CA ALA A 32 -18.77 -7.22 18.66
C ALA A 32 -18.66 -6.25 17.47
N ALA A 33 -19.58 -5.28 17.36
CA ALA A 33 -19.54 -4.27 16.31
C ALA A 33 -18.28 -3.40 16.40
N GLU A 34 -17.94 -2.90 17.59
CA GLU A 34 -16.73 -2.10 17.80
C GLU A 34 -15.44 -2.87 17.52
N THR A 35 -15.37 -4.13 17.93
CA THR A 35 -14.17 -4.97 17.71
C THR A 35 -14.00 -5.28 16.23
N MET A 36 -15.08 -5.58 15.50
CA MET A 36 -15.06 -5.73 14.05
C MET A 36 -14.64 -4.44 13.35
N GLU A 37 -15.17 -3.28 13.74
CA GLU A 37 -14.79 -2.01 13.14
C GLU A 37 -13.31 -1.67 13.38
N LYS A 38 -12.80 -1.91 14.60
CA LYS A 38 -11.38 -1.74 14.93
C LYS A 38 -10.50 -2.68 14.10
N ALA A 39 -10.89 -3.94 13.94
CA ALA A 39 -10.17 -4.92 13.12
C ALA A 39 -10.14 -4.50 11.64
N TYR A 40 -11.28 -4.08 11.09
CA TYR A 40 -11.39 -3.59 9.71
C TYR A 40 -10.51 -2.35 9.47
N ARG A 41 -10.57 -1.36 10.37
CA ARG A 41 -9.72 -0.15 10.27
C ARG A 41 -8.23 -0.50 10.33
N LYS A 42 -7.85 -1.46 11.18
CA LYS A 42 -6.47 -1.95 11.29
C LYS A 42 -6.01 -2.62 9.99
N GLU A 43 -6.82 -3.52 9.44
CA GLU A 43 -6.53 -4.21 8.18
C GLU A 43 -6.36 -3.21 7.02
N GLN A 44 -7.28 -2.24 6.89
CA GLN A 44 -7.17 -1.21 5.84
C GLN A 44 -5.90 -0.36 5.97
N LYS A 45 -5.49 -0.06 7.21
CA LYS A 45 -4.23 0.64 7.47
C LYS A 45 -3.03 -0.20 7.08
N GLU A 46 -2.99 -1.48 7.49
CA GLU A 46 -1.90 -2.40 7.14
C GLU A 46 -1.77 -2.59 5.63
N LEU A 47 -2.89 -2.70 4.91
CA LEU A 47 -2.92 -2.77 3.45
C LEU A 47 -2.37 -1.50 2.81
N LYS A 48 -2.78 -0.31 3.31
CA LYS A 48 -2.27 0.98 2.82
C LYS A 48 -0.77 1.11 3.05
N ASP A 49 -0.31 0.79 4.26
CA ASP A 49 1.09 0.87 4.64
C ASP A 49 1.94 -0.09 3.80
N ARG A 50 1.45 -1.30 3.54
CA ARG A 50 2.12 -2.28 2.67
C ARG A 50 2.22 -1.80 1.22
N ARG A 51 1.12 -1.30 0.63
CA ARG A 51 1.15 -0.75 -0.74
C ARG A 51 2.18 0.36 -0.87
N LEU A 52 2.19 1.29 0.10
CA LEU A 52 3.14 2.39 0.10
C LEU A 52 4.59 1.91 0.26
N HIS A 53 4.83 0.96 1.15
CA HIS A 53 6.14 0.34 1.33
C HIS A 53 6.62 -0.32 0.02
N ASN A 54 5.80 -1.17 -0.60
CA ASN A 54 6.13 -1.84 -1.86
C ASN A 54 6.38 -0.85 -2.99
N THR A 55 5.60 0.24 -3.06
CA THR A 55 5.81 1.32 -4.04
C THR A 55 7.18 1.96 -3.88
N ARG A 56 7.57 2.30 -2.66
CA ARG A 56 8.90 2.85 -2.36
C ARG A 56 10.00 1.88 -2.73
N LEU A 57 9.82 0.60 -2.42
CA LEU A 57 10.79 -0.45 -2.73
C LEU A 57 11.00 -0.57 -4.25
N LEU A 58 9.92 -0.60 -5.02
CA LEU A 58 9.96 -0.65 -6.48
C LEU A 58 10.62 0.61 -7.08
N LEU A 59 10.25 1.81 -6.61
CA LEU A 59 10.83 3.06 -7.11
C LEU A 59 12.35 3.14 -6.84
N ARG A 60 12.79 2.78 -5.62
CA ARG A 60 14.22 2.79 -5.26
C ARG A 60 15.03 1.81 -6.09
N ASN A 61 14.46 0.67 -6.46
CA ASN A 61 15.12 -0.39 -7.22
C ASN A 61 14.88 -0.31 -8.74
N TYR A 62 14.05 0.64 -9.20
CA TYR A 62 13.56 0.72 -10.57
C TYR A 62 14.67 0.64 -11.63
N ARG A 63 15.74 1.42 -11.48
CA ARG A 63 16.85 1.47 -12.46
C ARG A 63 17.49 0.11 -12.66
N MET A 64 17.83 -0.54 -11.55
CA MET A 64 18.50 -1.83 -11.55
C MET A 64 17.56 -2.91 -12.11
N LEU A 65 16.29 -2.92 -11.71
CA LEU A 65 15.29 -3.84 -12.24
C LEU A 65 15.10 -3.66 -13.75
N LYS A 66 15.05 -2.40 -14.22
CA LYS A 66 14.94 -2.06 -15.64
C LYS A 66 16.16 -2.49 -16.45
N GLU A 67 17.35 -2.34 -15.90
CA GLU A 67 18.60 -2.82 -16.51
C GLU A 67 18.63 -4.35 -16.60
N SER A 68 18.21 -5.06 -15.55
CA SER A 68 18.11 -6.52 -15.55
C SER A 68 17.20 -7.06 -16.67
N CYS A 69 16.07 -6.40 -16.95
CA CYS A 69 15.20 -6.77 -18.07
C CYS A 69 15.84 -6.53 -19.44
N SER A 70 16.58 -5.44 -19.61
CA SER A 70 17.16 -5.08 -20.92
C SER A 70 18.21 -6.08 -21.42
N LYS A 71 18.81 -6.86 -20.51
CA LYS A 71 19.87 -7.83 -20.81
C LYS A 71 19.37 -9.29 -20.90
N ALA A 72 18.13 -9.54 -20.53
CA ALA A 72 17.60 -10.90 -20.42
C ALA A 72 17.01 -11.39 -21.75
N VAL A 73 17.52 -12.50 -22.27
CA VAL A 73 16.91 -13.23 -23.41
C VAL A 73 15.85 -14.17 -22.84
N TYR A 74 14.58 -13.86 -23.06
CA TYR A 74 13.47 -14.67 -22.58
C TYR A 74 12.97 -15.65 -23.65
N SER A 75 12.88 -16.94 -23.30
CA SER A 75 12.26 -17.98 -24.12
C SER A 75 10.84 -18.25 -23.61
N LYS A 76 9.82 -18.09 -24.47
CA LYS A 76 8.39 -18.29 -24.16
C LYS A 76 8.00 -19.76 -24.00
N THR A 77 8.50 -20.44 -22.97
CA THR A 77 8.24 -21.87 -22.75
C THR A 77 7.30 -22.17 -21.57
N ARG A 78 6.87 -21.16 -20.82
CA ARG A 78 5.98 -21.30 -19.65
C ARG A 78 4.70 -20.47 -19.81
N GLU A 79 3.62 -20.88 -19.14
CA GLU A 79 2.41 -20.06 -18.98
C GLU A 79 2.79 -18.69 -18.41
N GLU A 80 2.53 -17.63 -19.19
CA GLU A 80 2.88 -16.26 -18.86
C GLU A 80 2.03 -15.78 -17.67
N LYS A 81 2.66 -15.35 -16.58
CA LYS A 81 1.91 -14.77 -15.45
C LYS A 81 1.23 -13.48 -15.86
N SER A 82 -0.02 -13.27 -15.45
CA SER A 82 -0.69 -11.99 -15.69
C SER A 82 -0.09 -10.85 -14.86
N THR A 83 -0.23 -9.59 -15.31
CA THR A 83 0.20 -8.43 -14.51
C THR A 83 -0.48 -8.39 -13.14
N ALA A 84 -1.76 -8.79 -13.07
CA ALA A 84 -2.51 -8.82 -11.82
C ALA A 84 -1.90 -9.82 -10.82
N GLU A 85 -1.60 -11.05 -11.26
CA GLU A 85 -0.95 -12.06 -10.44
C GLU A 85 0.42 -11.61 -9.93
N VAL A 86 1.26 -11.05 -10.80
CA VAL A 86 2.61 -10.61 -10.41
C VAL A 86 2.56 -9.47 -9.39
N MET A 87 1.61 -8.55 -9.52
CA MET A 87 1.44 -7.45 -8.58
C MET A 87 0.83 -7.93 -7.25
N GLU A 88 -0.06 -8.92 -7.28
CA GLU A 88 -0.60 -9.57 -6.07
C GLU A 88 0.49 -10.37 -5.33
N ASP A 89 1.39 -11.04 -6.06
CA ASP A 89 2.55 -11.71 -5.47
C ASP A 89 3.44 -10.69 -4.71
N ILE A 90 3.67 -9.50 -5.27
CA ILE A 90 4.43 -8.44 -4.57
C ILE A 90 3.67 -7.95 -3.32
N MET A 91 2.35 -7.87 -3.37
CA MET A 91 1.51 -7.44 -2.24
C MET A 91 1.41 -8.47 -1.11
N SER A 92 1.51 -9.75 -1.44
CA SER A 92 1.44 -10.84 -0.48
C SER A 92 2.81 -11.24 0.10
N MET A 93 3.90 -10.85 -0.55
CA MET A 93 5.27 -11.12 -0.12
C MET A 93 5.55 -10.61 1.31
N LYS A 94 6.25 -11.46 2.07
CA LYS A 94 6.75 -11.18 3.41
C LYS A 94 8.25 -11.42 3.45
N GLY A 95 8.99 -10.52 4.08
CA GLY A 95 10.44 -10.60 4.19
C GLY A 95 11.06 -9.22 4.31
N SER A 96 12.39 -9.16 4.39
CA SER A 96 13.12 -7.91 4.28
C SER A 96 13.12 -7.38 2.84
N ASP A 97 13.34 -6.08 2.67
CA ASP A 97 13.47 -5.41 1.36
C ASP A 97 14.40 -6.18 0.41
N GLY A 98 15.54 -6.68 0.92
CA GLY A 98 16.51 -7.44 0.13
C GLY A 98 15.96 -8.78 -0.38
N VAL A 99 15.20 -9.50 0.44
CA VAL A 99 14.58 -10.78 0.03
C VAL A 99 13.53 -10.55 -1.05
N ILE A 100 12.68 -9.54 -0.89
CA ILE A 100 11.64 -9.19 -1.86
C ILE A 100 12.28 -8.79 -3.20
N VAL A 101 13.30 -7.92 -3.16
CA VAL A 101 14.02 -7.46 -4.36
C VAL A 101 14.74 -8.61 -5.06
N ASN A 102 15.33 -9.55 -4.33
CA ASN A 102 15.96 -10.73 -4.92
C ASN A 102 14.92 -11.63 -5.60
N SER A 103 13.78 -11.88 -4.96
CA SER A 103 12.72 -12.70 -5.56
C SER A 103 12.08 -12.06 -6.80
N ILE A 104 12.08 -10.74 -6.91
CA ILE A 104 11.70 -10.05 -8.15
C ILE A 104 12.70 -10.39 -9.26
N LYS A 105 14.01 -10.27 -8.98
CA LYS A 105 15.09 -10.48 -9.95
C LYS A 105 15.29 -11.93 -10.39
N GLU A 106 14.87 -12.89 -9.58
CA GLU A 106 15.00 -14.33 -9.88
C GLU A 106 14.39 -14.72 -11.23
N SER A 107 13.37 -13.98 -11.68
CA SER A 107 12.75 -14.17 -12.99
C SER A 107 12.78 -12.90 -13.84
N ALA A 108 13.44 -13.00 -14.99
CA ALA A 108 13.46 -11.93 -15.99
C ALA A 108 12.05 -11.58 -16.50
N GLU A 109 11.18 -12.59 -16.66
CA GLU A 109 9.78 -12.42 -17.04
C GLU A 109 9.02 -11.61 -15.99
N ARG A 110 9.12 -12.02 -14.73
CA ARG A 110 8.47 -11.32 -13.61
C ARG A 110 8.93 -9.88 -13.52
N THR A 111 10.24 -9.65 -13.60
CA THR A 111 10.80 -8.30 -13.57
C THR A 111 10.29 -7.48 -14.76
N SER A 112 10.16 -8.08 -15.95
CA SER A 112 9.68 -7.41 -17.16
C SER A 112 8.22 -6.97 -17.01
N ILE A 113 7.36 -7.85 -16.50
CA ILE A 113 5.95 -7.53 -16.22
C ILE A 113 5.84 -6.37 -15.22
N ILE A 114 6.63 -6.40 -14.14
CA ILE A 114 6.65 -5.35 -13.12
C ILE A 114 7.09 -4.02 -13.73
N ILE A 115 8.20 -4.00 -14.47
CA ILE A 115 8.72 -2.78 -15.08
C ILE A 115 7.76 -2.22 -16.12
N ALA A 116 7.16 -3.06 -16.96
CA ALA A 116 6.16 -2.63 -17.95
C ALA A 116 4.94 -1.98 -17.29
N HIS A 117 4.46 -2.58 -16.19
CA HIS A 117 3.36 -2.02 -15.39
C HIS A 117 3.74 -0.69 -14.75
N ILE A 118 4.90 -0.61 -14.11
CA ILE A 118 5.41 0.62 -13.49
C ILE A 118 5.56 1.74 -14.53
N ASP A 119 6.13 1.45 -15.70
CA ASP A 119 6.31 2.42 -16.78
C ASP A 119 4.96 2.97 -17.26
N LYS A 120 3.96 2.09 -17.44
CA LYS A 120 2.59 2.50 -17.81
C LYS A 120 1.96 3.38 -16.73
N MET A 121 2.07 3.02 -15.46
CA MET A 121 1.49 3.79 -14.36
C MET A 121 2.20 5.13 -14.13
N LEU A 122 3.52 5.20 -14.34
CA LEU A 122 4.28 6.45 -14.32
C LEU A 122 3.86 7.37 -15.47
N ASP A 123 3.49 6.82 -16.62
CA ASP A 123 2.96 7.60 -17.72
C ASP A 123 1.54 8.14 -17.43
N VAL A 124 0.67 7.31 -16.84
CA VAL A 124 -0.63 7.77 -16.34
C VAL A 124 -0.45 8.91 -15.34
N TYR A 125 0.48 8.76 -14.40
CA TYR A 125 0.79 9.81 -13.43
C TYR A 125 1.33 11.10 -14.09
N ARG A 126 2.18 10.97 -15.12
CA ARG A 126 2.66 12.11 -15.93
C ARG A 126 1.51 12.89 -16.55
N VAL A 127 0.59 12.18 -17.21
CA VAL A 127 -0.56 12.78 -17.90
C VAL A 127 -1.53 13.41 -16.90
N PHE A 128 -1.74 12.78 -15.74
CA PHE A 128 -2.54 13.37 -14.67
C PHE A 128 -1.92 14.69 -14.20
N CYS A 129 -0.64 14.68 -13.83
CA CYS A 129 0.04 15.86 -13.32
C CYS A 129 0.15 16.99 -14.35
N SER A 130 0.27 16.68 -15.65
CA SER A 130 0.34 17.72 -16.69
C SER A 130 -0.95 18.51 -16.85
N LYS A 131 -2.09 17.91 -16.52
CA LYS A 131 -3.43 18.53 -16.54
C LYS A 131 -3.78 19.27 -15.23
N CYS A 132 -2.96 19.14 -14.20
CA CYS A 132 -3.14 19.79 -12.90
C CYS A 132 -2.29 21.08 -12.77
N GLY A 133 -2.12 21.57 -11.54
CA GLY A 133 -1.34 22.76 -11.23
C GLY A 133 0.18 22.55 -11.26
N GLU A 134 0.92 23.65 -11.08
CA GLU A 134 2.40 23.62 -11.06
C GLU A 134 2.97 22.74 -9.94
N LYS A 135 2.23 22.58 -8.83
CA LYS A 135 2.58 21.67 -7.75
C LYS A 135 2.63 20.22 -8.24
N GLU A 136 1.57 19.72 -8.85
CA GLU A 136 1.49 18.35 -9.37
C GLU A 136 2.54 18.09 -10.46
N LYS A 137 2.74 19.06 -11.35
CA LYS A 137 3.81 18.99 -12.37
C LYS A 137 5.19 18.88 -11.71
N ARG A 138 5.46 19.64 -10.66
CA ARG A 138 6.72 19.56 -9.90
C ARG A 138 6.88 18.20 -9.22
N GLN A 139 5.83 17.69 -8.59
CA GLN A 139 5.83 16.36 -7.95
C GLN A 139 6.24 15.24 -8.91
N TYR A 140 5.67 15.23 -10.12
CA TYR A 140 6.09 14.28 -11.15
C TYR A 140 7.57 14.46 -11.53
N LYS A 141 8.01 15.70 -11.79
CA LYS A 141 9.39 15.98 -12.17
C LYS A 141 10.40 15.58 -11.08
N VAL A 142 10.05 15.77 -9.81
CA VAL A 142 10.83 15.37 -8.63
C VAL A 142 11.02 13.85 -8.59
N VAL A 143 9.93 13.07 -8.65
CA VAL A 143 10.01 11.60 -8.65
C VAL A 143 10.77 11.07 -9.86
N LYS A 144 10.53 11.65 -11.05
CA LYS A 144 11.25 11.28 -12.27
C LYS A 144 12.76 11.47 -12.11
N ALA A 145 13.19 12.62 -11.61
CA ALA A 145 14.61 12.92 -11.40
C ALA A 145 15.24 12.08 -10.27
N MET A 146 14.46 11.67 -9.28
CA MET A 146 14.96 10.86 -8.16
C MET A 146 15.15 9.39 -8.56
N TYR A 147 14.20 8.80 -9.29
CA TYR A 147 14.16 7.34 -9.51
C TYR A 147 14.36 6.90 -10.97
N MET A 148 13.99 7.72 -11.95
CA MET A 148 13.84 7.25 -13.34
C MET A 148 14.96 7.72 -14.28
N THR A 149 15.58 8.87 -14.02
CA THR A 149 16.71 9.36 -14.81
C THR A 149 17.95 8.50 -14.59
N LYS A 150 18.88 8.46 -15.55
CA LYS A 150 20.13 7.69 -15.44
C LYS A 150 20.88 8.00 -14.14
N GLU A 151 21.00 9.29 -13.83
CA GLU A 151 21.59 9.78 -12.58
C GLU A 151 20.48 10.19 -11.61
N ALA A 152 20.63 9.82 -10.34
CA ALA A 152 19.69 10.16 -9.29
C ALA A 152 19.96 11.57 -8.77
N ALA A 153 18.97 12.44 -8.84
CA ALA A 153 19.06 13.75 -8.20
C ALA A 153 18.82 13.64 -6.70
N SER A 154 19.64 14.33 -5.92
CA SER A 154 19.50 14.48 -4.47
C SER A 154 18.46 15.55 -4.12
N VAL A 155 17.90 15.49 -2.91
CA VAL A 155 16.94 16.50 -2.42
C VAL A 155 17.52 17.93 -2.44
N PRO A 156 18.79 18.19 -2.06
CA PRO A 156 19.39 19.52 -2.20
C PRO A 156 19.46 20.02 -3.65
N GLU A 157 19.78 19.17 -4.62
CA GLU A 157 19.81 19.54 -6.05
C GLU A 157 18.42 19.87 -6.57
N LEU A 158 17.42 19.07 -6.19
CA LEU A 158 16.03 19.30 -6.56
C LEU A 158 15.48 20.58 -5.95
N SER A 159 15.81 20.85 -4.69
CA SER A 159 15.45 22.09 -3.98
C SER A 159 15.97 23.32 -4.73
N LYS A 160 17.26 23.32 -5.12
CA LYS A 160 17.87 24.38 -5.93
C LYS A 160 17.21 24.48 -7.31
N ARG A 161 17.04 23.35 -8.00
CA ARG A 161 16.47 23.29 -9.36
C ARG A 161 15.06 23.86 -9.46
N PHE A 162 14.23 23.63 -8.46
CA PHE A 162 12.84 24.08 -8.44
C PHE A 162 12.60 25.34 -7.62
N GLY A 163 13.63 25.90 -6.97
CA GLY A 163 13.51 27.11 -6.15
C GLY A 163 12.59 26.94 -4.95
N VAL A 164 12.53 25.74 -4.37
CA VAL A 164 11.67 25.43 -3.20
C VAL A 164 12.48 24.84 -2.06
N SER A 165 11.94 24.87 -0.84
CA SER A 165 12.62 24.31 0.33
C SER A 165 12.82 22.79 0.22
N LYS A 166 13.79 22.23 0.95
CA LYS A 166 13.97 20.77 1.05
C LYS A 166 12.72 20.08 1.61
N VAL A 167 12.02 20.72 2.56
CA VAL A 167 10.76 20.21 3.12
C VAL A 167 9.72 20.06 2.02
N THR A 168 9.57 21.07 1.16
CA THR A 168 8.66 21.01 0.00
C THR A 168 9.01 19.85 -0.95
N ILE A 169 10.29 19.58 -1.18
CA ILE A 169 10.71 18.42 -1.99
C ILE A 169 10.35 17.09 -1.31
N TYR A 170 10.55 16.96 0.00
CA TYR A 170 10.13 15.76 0.73
C TYR A 170 8.60 15.56 0.68
N ASP A 171 7.82 16.64 0.83
CA ASP A 171 6.37 16.60 0.70
C ASP A 171 5.93 16.22 -0.71
N ASP A 172 6.64 16.72 -1.73
CA ASP A 172 6.37 16.36 -3.12
C ASP A 172 6.66 14.88 -3.40
N ILE A 173 7.76 14.34 -2.86
CA ILE A 173 8.11 12.92 -2.94
C ILE A 173 7.00 12.09 -2.28
N LYS A 174 6.63 12.44 -1.03
CA LYS A 174 5.61 11.71 -0.28
C LYS A 174 4.27 11.70 -1.01
N ALA A 175 3.81 12.85 -1.49
CA ALA A 175 2.54 12.97 -2.22
C ALA A 175 2.55 12.16 -3.53
N ALA A 176 3.68 12.14 -4.23
CA ALA A 176 3.82 11.36 -5.44
C ALA A 176 3.90 9.85 -5.17
N GLU A 177 4.62 9.41 -4.14
CA GLU A 177 4.66 8.01 -3.69
C GLU A 177 3.26 7.50 -3.29
N GLU A 178 2.47 8.32 -2.58
CA GLU A 178 1.09 7.97 -2.20
C GLU A 178 0.18 7.81 -3.42
N ARG A 179 0.28 8.69 -4.41
CA ARG A 179 -0.50 8.58 -5.66
C ARG A 179 -0.05 7.41 -6.52
N LEU A 180 1.25 7.18 -6.64
CA LEU A 180 1.80 6.04 -7.37
C LEU A 180 1.45 4.72 -6.71
N SER A 181 1.38 4.67 -5.38
CA SER A 181 0.90 3.50 -4.64
C SER A 181 -0.53 3.12 -5.01
N ALA A 182 -1.40 4.11 -5.18
CA ALA A 182 -2.74 3.87 -5.69
C ALA A 182 -2.74 3.42 -7.17
N LEU A 183 -1.85 3.94 -8.03
CA LEU A 183 -1.78 3.52 -9.43
C LEU A 183 -1.18 2.12 -9.61
N PHE A 184 -0.13 1.79 -8.84
CA PHE A 184 0.58 0.53 -8.98
C PHE A 184 -0.26 -0.65 -8.49
N PHE A 185 -0.99 -0.47 -7.38
CA PHE A 185 -1.67 -1.56 -6.68
C PHE A 185 -3.18 -1.35 -6.53
N GLY A 186 -3.73 -0.24 -7.03
CA GLY A 186 -5.13 0.10 -6.86
C GLY A 186 -5.94 -0.08 -8.13
N ILE A 187 -6.77 -1.13 -8.15
CA ILE A 187 -8.06 -1.12 -8.87
C ILE A 187 -9.25 -1.02 -7.89
N ASN A 188 -9.05 -1.13 -6.56
CA ASN A 188 -10.15 -1.09 -5.58
C ASN A 188 -10.27 0.22 -4.75
N GLY A 189 -9.68 1.34 -5.20
CA GLY A 189 -9.55 2.56 -4.37
C GLY A 189 -9.97 3.89 -4.98
N LEU A 190 -10.31 3.95 -6.27
CA LEU A 190 -10.82 5.17 -6.90
C LEU A 190 -12.31 5.34 -6.59
N LYS A 191 -12.65 5.65 -5.33
CA LYS A 191 -13.84 6.48 -5.10
C LYS A 191 -13.46 7.89 -5.50
N PHE A 192 -13.70 8.24 -6.77
CA PHE A 192 -13.94 9.63 -7.10
C PHE A 192 -15.16 10.03 -6.28
N SER A 193 -14.95 10.80 -5.22
CA SER A 193 -16.03 11.52 -4.57
C SER A 193 -16.63 12.44 -5.63
N SER A 194 -17.75 12.00 -6.20
CA SER A 194 -18.69 12.84 -6.93
C SER A 194 -19.57 13.56 -5.93
#